data_AF-A0A6P7ZVZ2-F1
#
_entry.id   AF-A0A6P7ZVZ2-F1
#
_cell.length_a   1.000
_cell.length_b   1.000
_cell.length_c   1.000
_cell.angle_alpha   90.00
_cell.angle_beta   90.00
_cell.angle_gamma   90.00
#
_symmetry.space_group_name_H-M   'P 1'
#
loop_
_entity.id
_entity.type
_entity.pdbx_description
1 polymer ?
#
loop_
_entity_poly.entity_id
_entity_poly.type
_entity_poly.pdbx_seq_one_letter_code
_entity_poly.pdbx_strand_id
1 'polypeptide(L)'
;MAGRKSLARNSESSAEKSMKKLRKPAVEKLRRDRINKSIEQLRLLLETELQRHQLPSKPEKADILELAVSYLRRHQQKAAKTVTSGSGSYREGYCRCLQDSLHFLSLGPETETQLRLLSELQRSRAAAKDQEHPKFAACHPSPKQAVQHSSKSLWRPW
;
A
#
# COMPACT_ATOMS: atom_id res chain seq x y z
N MET A 1 -42.11 -0.01 71.19
CA MET A 1 -40.66 0.06 70.91
C MET A 1 -40.47 0.29 69.42
N ALA A 2 -40.11 1.51 69.01
CA ALA A 2 -39.92 1.86 67.60
C ALA A 2 -38.43 1.74 67.24
N GLY A 3 -38.14 0.94 66.21
CA GLY A 3 -36.80 0.66 65.73
C GLY A 3 -36.08 1.88 65.15
N ARG A 4 -34.79 2.01 65.44
CA ARG A 4 -33.90 2.98 64.80
C ARG A 4 -33.28 2.37 63.55
N LYS A 5 -33.52 3.05 62.43
CA LYS A 5 -33.05 2.75 61.08
C LYS A 5 -31.53 2.94 60.98
N SER A 6 -30.89 2.00 60.28
CA SER A 6 -29.51 2.09 59.78
C SER A 6 -29.35 3.25 58.79
N LEU A 7 -28.30 4.06 58.98
CA LEU A 7 -27.92 5.15 58.09
C LEU A 7 -26.42 5.07 57.81
N ALA A 8 -26.03 4.40 56.72
CA ALA A 8 -24.72 4.58 56.07
C ALA A 8 -24.65 3.78 54.76
N ARG A 9 -25.18 4.34 53.66
CA ARG A 9 -24.82 3.91 52.30
C ARG A 9 -25.22 4.98 51.27
N ASN A 10 -24.51 6.12 51.22
CA ASN A 10 -24.76 7.07 50.12
C ASN A 10 -23.55 7.93 49.67
N SER A 11 -22.32 7.67 50.14
CA SER A 11 -21.14 8.48 49.81
C SER A 11 -20.29 7.95 48.64
N GLU A 12 -20.36 6.66 48.28
CA GLU A 12 -19.49 6.05 47.26
C GLU A 12 -19.97 6.25 45.80
N SER A 13 -21.24 6.59 45.58
CA SER A 13 -21.87 6.69 44.24
C SER A 13 -21.46 7.94 43.43
N SER A 14 -21.09 9.04 44.10
CA SER A 14 -20.81 10.33 43.44
C SER A 14 -19.35 10.46 42.95
N ALA A 15 -18.40 9.89 43.70
CA ALA A 15 -16.97 9.92 43.36
C ALA A 15 -16.65 9.04 42.15
N GLU A 16 -17.25 7.85 42.05
CA GLU A 16 -17.07 6.97 40.89
C GLU A 16 -17.64 7.54 39.59
N LYS A 17 -18.81 8.20 39.65
CA LYS A 17 -19.41 8.86 38.49
C LYS A 17 -18.55 10.04 38.02
N SER A 18 -17.94 10.78 38.94
CA SER A 18 -17.01 11.87 38.64
C SER A 18 -15.69 11.36 38.06
N MET A 19 -15.16 10.24 38.56
CA MET A 19 -13.97 9.58 38.01
C MET A 19 -14.22 9.00 36.61
N LYS A 20 -15.40 8.42 36.36
CA LYS A 20 -15.84 7.98 35.03
C LYS A 20 -16.02 9.16 34.06
N LYS A 21 -16.42 10.34 34.55
CA LYS A 21 -16.50 11.60 33.78
C LYS A 21 -15.13 12.24 33.50
N LEU A 22 -14.13 12.01 34.36
CA LEU A 22 -12.75 12.53 34.22
C LEU A 22 -11.82 11.58 33.43
N ARG A 23 -12.12 10.29 33.35
CA ARG A 23 -11.34 9.31 32.55
C ARG A 23 -11.60 9.41 31.04
N LYS A 24 -12.85 9.70 30.64
CA LYS A 24 -13.22 9.96 29.25
C LYS A 24 -12.42 11.09 28.58
N PRO A 25 -12.22 12.28 29.20
CA PRO A 25 -11.42 13.34 28.61
C PRO A 25 -9.92 13.00 28.50
N ALA A 26 -9.37 12.14 29.37
CA ALA A 26 -7.98 11.70 29.26
C ALA A 26 -7.76 10.77 28.06
N VAL A 27 -8.64 9.79 27.85
CA VAL A 27 -8.57 8.88 26.69
C VAL A 27 -8.78 9.63 25.39
N GLU A 28 -9.75 10.55 25.36
CA GLU A 28 -9.99 11.39 24.18
C GLU A 28 -8.81 12.33 23.88
N LYS A 29 -8.14 12.86 24.92
CA LYS A 29 -6.89 13.62 24.74
C LYS A 29 -5.81 12.76 24.09
N LEU A 30 -5.57 11.55 24.59
CA LEU A 30 -4.60 10.62 23.99
C LEU A 30 -4.94 10.27 22.54
N ARG A 31 -6.24 10.10 22.23
CA ARG A 31 -6.69 9.87 20.85
C ARG A 31 -6.39 11.08 19.96
N ARG A 32 -6.70 12.30 20.42
CA ARG A 32 -6.41 13.55 19.69
C ARG A 32 -4.91 13.73 19.48
N ASP A 33 -4.10 13.47 20.50
CA ASP A 33 -2.64 13.58 20.43
C ASP A 33 -2.07 12.59 19.41
N ARG A 34 -2.58 11.35 19.40
CA ARG A 34 -2.20 10.35 18.39
C ARG A 34 -2.55 10.80 16.98
N ILE A 35 -3.75 11.33 16.76
CA ILE A 35 -4.19 11.85 15.45
C ILE A 35 -3.28 13.00 15.02
N ASN A 36 -3.04 13.98 15.89
CA ASN A 36 -2.16 15.12 15.58
C ASN A 36 -0.75 14.66 15.25
N LYS A 37 -0.19 13.70 16.01
CA LYS A 37 1.13 13.13 15.72
C LYS A 37 1.17 12.49 14.34
N SER A 38 0.16 11.70 13.97
CA SER A 38 0.11 11.09 12.64
C SER A 38 -0.03 12.11 11.51
N ILE A 39 -0.73 13.23 11.72
CA ILE A 39 -0.85 14.30 10.72
C ILE A 39 0.49 15.01 10.53
N GLU A 40 1.25 15.29 11.60
CA GLU A 40 2.60 15.87 11.47
C GLU A 40 3.57 14.89 10.80
N GLN A 41 3.51 13.60 11.11
CA GLN A 41 4.30 12.58 10.40
C GLN A 41 3.97 12.56 8.91
N LEU A 42 2.69 12.66 8.56
CA LEU A 42 2.24 12.70 7.16
C LEU A 42 2.77 13.95 6.44
N ARG A 43 2.78 15.11 7.10
CA ARG A 43 3.38 16.34 6.56
C ARG A 43 4.86 16.16 6.23
N LEU A 44 5.64 15.55 7.12
CA LEU A 44 7.07 15.28 6.89
C LEU A 44 7.29 14.32 5.72
N LEU A 45 6.50 13.26 5.62
CA LEU A 45 6.59 12.30 4.50
C LEU A 45 6.22 12.93 3.15
N LEU A 46 5.39 13.97 3.15
CA LEU A 46 4.93 14.67 1.96
C LEU A 46 5.67 15.99 1.70
N GLU A 47 6.77 16.28 2.42
CA GLU A 47 7.44 17.58 2.36
C GLU A 47 7.87 17.97 0.94
N THR A 48 8.36 17.01 0.16
CA THR A 48 8.74 17.22 -1.25
C THR A 48 7.52 17.53 -2.14
N GLU A 49 6.39 16.86 -1.92
CA GLU A 49 5.16 17.13 -2.66
C GLU A 49 4.54 18.47 -2.24
N LEU A 50 4.66 18.83 -0.97
CA LEU A 50 4.19 20.11 -0.42
C LEU A 50 4.93 21.28 -1.07
N GLN A 51 6.26 21.18 -1.18
CA GLN A 51 7.10 22.13 -1.92
C GLN A 51 6.72 22.21 -3.40
N ARG A 52 6.50 21.05 -4.04
CA ARG A 52 6.10 20.99 -5.47
C ARG A 52 4.75 21.66 -5.73
N HIS A 53 3.84 21.60 -4.75
CA HIS A 53 2.55 22.28 -4.79
C HIS A 53 2.60 23.73 -4.28
N GLN A 54 3.79 24.25 -3.92
CA GLN A 54 4.02 25.60 -3.41
C GLN A 54 3.17 25.93 -2.18
N LEU A 55 2.83 24.90 -1.39
CA LEU A 55 2.12 25.08 -0.14
C LEU A 55 3.07 25.68 0.90
N PRO A 56 2.55 26.47 1.86
CA PRO A 56 3.38 27.11 2.86
C PRO A 56 4.10 26.07 3.72
N SER A 57 5.23 26.45 4.32
CA SER A 57 6.00 25.55 5.18
C SER A 57 5.13 24.91 6.27
N LYS A 58 4.11 25.64 6.78
CA LYS A 58 3.12 25.17 7.75
C LYS A 58 1.71 25.15 7.11
N PRO A 59 1.36 24.11 6.34
CA PRO A 59 0.06 23.99 5.69
C PRO A 59 -1.04 23.69 6.69
N GLU A 60 -2.29 23.96 6.33
CA GLU A 60 -3.42 23.61 7.17
C GLU A 60 -3.61 22.08 7.22
N LYS A 61 -4.28 21.59 8.27
CA LYS A 61 -4.54 20.15 8.40
C LYS A 61 -5.39 19.60 7.25
N ALA A 62 -6.30 20.41 6.71
CA ALA A 62 -7.11 20.03 5.55
C ALA A 62 -6.22 19.83 4.32
N ASP A 63 -5.32 20.78 4.02
CA ASP A 63 -4.40 20.71 2.90
C ASP A 63 -3.48 19.49 2.96
N ILE A 64 -2.93 19.18 4.16
CA ILE A 64 -2.10 17.99 4.37
C ILE A 64 -2.88 16.73 3.96
N LEU A 65 -4.13 16.62 4.40
CA LEU A 65 -4.97 15.44 4.12
C LEU A 65 -5.39 15.37 2.66
N GLU A 66 -5.74 16.50 2.04
CA GLU A 66 -6.11 16.56 0.62
C GLU A 66 -4.94 16.17 -0.28
N LEU A 67 -3.76 16.75 -0.03
CA LEU A 67 -2.53 16.41 -0.76
C LEU A 67 -2.18 14.93 -0.58
N ALA A 68 -2.31 14.39 0.62
CA ALA A 68 -2.07 12.98 0.88
C ALA A 68 -3.00 12.07 0.08
N VAL A 69 -4.29 12.38 0.02
CA VAL A 69 -5.27 11.61 -0.77
C VAL A 69 -4.92 11.68 -2.26
N SER A 70 -4.62 12.87 -2.77
CA SER A 70 -4.21 13.06 -4.17
C SER A 70 -2.93 12.28 -4.50
N TYR A 71 -1.93 12.34 -3.61
CA TYR A 71 -0.68 11.60 -3.73
C TYR A 71 -0.91 10.08 -3.78
N LEU A 72 -1.69 9.55 -2.83
CA LEU A 72 -1.98 8.12 -2.75
C LEU A 72 -2.79 7.63 -3.96
N ARG A 73 -3.75 8.40 -4.45
CA ARG A 73 -4.51 8.06 -5.67
C ARG A 73 -3.59 7.95 -6.89
N ARG A 74 -2.69 8.92 -7.09
CA ARG A 74 -1.69 8.87 -8.18
C ARG A 74 -0.77 7.66 -8.03
N HIS A 75 -0.31 7.35 -6.81
CA HIS A 75 0.58 6.22 -6.58
C HIS A 75 -0.13 4.87 -6.76
N GLN A 76 -1.39 4.74 -6.34
CA GLN A 76 -2.19 3.53 -6.57
C GLN A 76 -2.46 3.29 -8.05
N GLN A 77 -2.73 4.33 -8.84
CA GLN A 77 -2.87 4.21 -10.28
C GLN A 77 -1.56 3.75 -10.96
N LYS A 78 -0.41 4.27 -10.49
CA LYS A 78 0.91 3.79 -10.95
C LYS A 78 1.16 2.34 -10.54
N ALA A 79 0.83 1.98 -9.30
CA ALA A 79 0.99 0.62 -8.77
C ALA A 79 0.11 -0.39 -9.51
N ALA A 80 -1.15 -0.04 -9.79
CA ALA A 80 -2.05 -0.88 -10.59
C ALA A 80 -1.51 -1.11 -12.01
N LYS A 81 -0.96 -0.07 -12.64
CA LYS A 81 -0.26 -0.21 -13.92
C LYS A 81 0.95 -1.15 -13.80
N THR A 82 1.75 -1.05 -12.73
CA THR A 82 2.89 -1.95 -12.53
C THR A 82 2.50 -3.40 -12.20
N VAL A 83 1.37 -3.65 -11.52
CA VAL A 83 0.88 -5.00 -11.23
C VAL A 83 0.34 -5.68 -12.50
N THR A 84 -0.31 -4.92 -13.40
CA THR A 84 -0.57 -5.40 -14.76
C THR A 84 0.71 -5.57 -15.58
N SER A 85 1.78 -4.84 -15.24
CA SER A 85 3.11 -4.93 -15.86
C SER A 85 4.08 -5.89 -15.15
N GLY A 86 3.63 -6.80 -14.28
CA GLY A 86 4.43 -7.98 -13.94
C GLY A 86 4.80 -8.78 -15.20
N SER A 87 3.91 -8.76 -16.20
CA SER A 87 4.19 -9.20 -17.57
C SER A 87 5.13 -8.27 -18.33
N GLY A 88 5.06 -6.96 -18.07
CA GLY A 88 5.89 -5.93 -18.68
C GLY A 88 7.37 -6.06 -18.32
N SER A 89 7.69 -6.26 -17.03
CA SER A 89 9.09 -6.44 -16.59
C SER A 89 9.71 -7.75 -17.10
N TYR A 90 8.94 -8.86 -17.11
CA TYR A 90 9.39 -10.12 -17.72
C TYR A 90 9.55 -9.99 -19.24
N ARG A 91 8.55 -9.42 -19.94
CA ARG A 91 8.59 -9.26 -21.40
C ARG A 91 9.73 -8.34 -21.82
N GLU A 92 9.94 -7.24 -21.09
CA GLU A 92 11.05 -6.32 -21.28
C GLU A 92 12.40 -7.03 -21.06
N GLY A 93 12.55 -7.77 -19.96
CA GLY A 93 13.75 -8.56 -19.67
C GLY A 93 14.03 -9.64 -20.72
N TYR A 94 12.99 -10.35 -21.16
CA TYR A 94 13.07 -11.34 -22.23
C TYR A 94 13.46 -10.71 -23.57
N CYS A 95 12.80 -9.61 -23.97
CA CYS A 95 13.14 -8.89 -25.20
C CYS A 95 14.58 -8.39 -25.17
N ARG A 96 15.05 -7.89 -24.02
CA ARG A 96 16.43 -7.45 -23.86
C ARG A 96 17.42 -8.61 -23.99
N CYS A 97 17.19 -9.71 -23.27
CA CYS A 97 18.04 -10.91 -23.35
C CYS A 97 18.09 -11.48 -24.77
N LEU A 98 16.94 -11.54 -25.46
CA LEU A 98 16.85 -12.00 -26.84
C LEU A 98 17.63 -11.08 -27.79
N GLN A 99 17.52 -9.76 -27.62
CA GLN A 99 18.28 -8.79 -28.40
C GLN A 99 19.79 -8.93 -28.20
N ASP A 100 20.23 -9.08 -26.95
CA ASP A 100 21.65 -9.27 -26.62
C ASP A 100 22.18 -10.59 -27.19
N SER A 101 21.36 -11.66 -27.15
CA SER A 101 21.69 -12.97 -27.75
C SER A 101 21.82 -12.90 -29.27
N LEU A 102 20.89 -12.22 -29.96
CA LEU A 102 20.97 -11.99 -31.40
C LEU A 102 22.20 -11.17 -31.78
N HIS A 103 22.52 -10.14 -31.00
CA HIS A 103 23.70 -9.31 -31.22
C HIS A 103 25.00 -10.12 -31.03
N PHE A 104 25.11 -10.88 -29.95
CA PHE A 104 26.27 -11.75 -29.72
C PHE A 104 26.47 -12.76 -30.84
N LEU A 105 25.39 -13.40 -31.28
CA LEU A 105 25.41 -14.32 -32.41
C LEU A 105 25.69 -13.62 -33.75
N SER A 106 25.50 -12.31 -33.88
CA SER A 106 25.89 -11.58 -35.11
C SER A 106 27.39 -11.26 -35.18
N LEU A 107 28.11 -11.33 -34.06
CA LEU A 107 29.54 -10.99 -33.98
C LEU A 107 30.46 -12.20 -34.21
N GLY A 108 29.91 -13.42 -34.16
CA GLY A 108 30.67 -14.67 -34.32
C GLY A 108 30.82 -15.12 -35.79
N PRO A 109 31.65 -16.14 -36.05
CA PRO A 109 31.88 -16.68 -37.40
C PRO A 109 30.64 -17.38 -37.97
N GLU A 110 30.32 -17.08 -39.23
CA GLU A 110 29.10 -17.44 -39.97
C GLU A 110 28.98 -18.96 -40.23
N THR A 111 28.78 -19.71 -39.16
CA THR A 111 28.60 -21.16 -39.18
C THR A 111 27.13 -21.51 -39.44
N GLU A 112 26.88 -22.65 -40.09
CA GLU A 112 25.52 -23.12 -40.37
C GLU A 112 24.67 -23.27 -39.09
N THR A 113 25.30 -23.65 -37.97
CA THR A 113 24.64 -23.71 -36.65
C THR A 113 24.22 -22.33 -36.14
N GLN A 114 25.08 -21.32 -36.29
CA GLN A 114 24.79 -19.95 -35.86
C GLN A 114 23.69 -19.30 -36.71
N LEU A 115 23.70 -19.50 -38.03
CA LEU A 115 22.63 -19.04 -38.92
C LEU A 115 21.27 -19.68 -38.59
N ARG A 116 21.26 -20.98 -38.27
CA ARG A 116 20.05 -21.68 -37.79
C ARG A 116 19.55 -21.13 -36.45
N LEU A 117 20.43 -20.85 -35.51
CA LEU A 117 20.07 -20.26 -34.22
C LEU A 117 19.53 -18.83 -34.37
N LEU A 118 20.16 -17.99 -35.20
CA LEU A 118 19.69 -16.63 -35.47
C LEU A 118 18.29 -16.61 -36.09
N SER A 119 18.04 -17.47 -37.09
CA SER A 119 16.72 -17.55 -37.73
C SER A 119 15.63 -18.03 -36.76
N GLU A 120 15.94 -18.98 -35.87
CA GLU A 120 15.01 -19.44 -34.83
C GLU A 120 14.67 -18.34 -33.82
N LEU A 121 15.68 -17.61 -33.34
CA LEU A 121 15.49 -16.52 -32.39
C LEU A 121 14.76 -15.31 -33.01
N GLN A 122 14.93 -15.05 -34.30
CA GLN A 122 14.15 -14.05 -35.03
C GLN A 122 12.69 -14.47 -35.19
N ARG A 123 12.43 -15.76 -35.43
CA ARG A 123 11.09 -16.34 -35.55
C ARG A 123 10.33 -16.29 -34.22
N SER A 124 11.00 -16.61 -33.10
CA SER A 124 10.42 -16.49 -31.76
C SER A 124 10.12 -15.03 -31.39
N ARG A 125 10.95 -14.07 -31.83
CA ARG A 125 10.69 -12.63 -31.66
C ARG A 125 9.43 -12.16 -32.38
N ALA A 126 9.16 -12.67 -33.58
CA ALA A 126 7.94 -12.35 -34.33
C ALA A 126 6.70 -12.92 -33.63
N ALA A 127 6.77 -14.16 -33.15
CA ALA A 127 5.68 -14.81 -32.42
C ALA A 127 5.35 -14.11 -31.07
N ALA A 128 6.36 -13.52 -30.41
CA ALA A 128 6.17 -12.79 -29.16
C ALA A 128 5.37 -11.48 -29.31
N LYS A 129 5.16 -10.97 -30.54
CA LYS A 129 4.34 -9.77 -30.79
C LYS A 129 2.84 -10.06 -30.83
N ASP A 130 2.45 -11.30 -31.12
CA ASP A 130 1.03 -11.71 -31.23
C ASP A 130 0.52 -12.42 -29.96
N GLN A 131 1.41 -12.75 -29.02
CA GLN A 131 1.07 -13.54 -27.85
C GLN A 131 1.04 -12.68 -26.57
N GLU A 132 -0.17 -12.31 -26.15
CA GLU A 132 -0.44 -11.97 -24.75
C GLU A 132 -0.19 -13.24 -23.91
N HIS A 133 1.00 -13.30 -23.31
CA HIS A 133 1.51 -14.30 -22.37
C HIS A 133 1.99 -15.65 -22.97
N PRO A 134 3.32 -15.90 -23.02
CA PRO A 134 3.80 -17.27 -22.97
C PRO A 134 3.52 -17.82 -21.57
N LYS A 135 2.64 -18.83 -21.46
CA LYS A 135 2.46 -19.62 -20.23
C LYS A 135 3.69 -20.48 -20.01
N PHE A 136 4.75 -19.91 -19.44
CA PHE A 136 5.71 -20.72 -18.71
C PHE A 136 5.04 -21.13 -17.41
N ALA A 137 4.92 -22.43 -17.17
CA ALA A 137 4.36 -23.00 -15.96
C ALA A 137 5.23 -22.59 -14.77
N ALA A 138 4.92 -21.46 -14.15
CA ALA A 138 5.52 -21.06 -12.89
C ALA A 138 5.08 -22.07 -11.83
N CYS A 139 6.03 -22.82 -11.28
CA CYS A 139 5.80 -23.63 -10.09
C CYS A 139 5.69 -22.65 -8.91
N HIS A 140 4.47 -22.30 -8.50
CA HIS A 140 4.22 -21.50 -7.31
C HIS A 140 3.82 -22.42 -6.15
N PRO A 141 4.46 -22.35 -4.97
CA PRO A 141 3.90 -22.91 -3.75
C PRO A 141 2.64 -22.12 -3.36
N SER A 142 1.53 -22.85 -3.20
CA SER A 142 0.21 -22.31 -2.89
C SER A 142 0.17 -21.65 -1.51
N PRO A 143 -0.23 -20.36 -1.37
CA PRO A 143 -0.48 -19.77 -0.07
C PRO A 143 -1.84 -20.24 0.45
N LYS A 144 -1.85 -20.90 1.60
CA LYS A 144 -3.06 -21.33 2.32
C LYS A 144 -4.03 -20.15 2.49
N GLN A 145 -5.30 -20.42 2.22
CA GLN A 145 -6.42 -19.50 2.32
C GLN A 145 -6.41 -18.76 3.68
N ALA A 146 -6.14 -17.46 3.65
CA ALA A 146 -6.42 -16.59 4.77
C ALA A 146 -7.92 -16.30 4.78
N VAL A 147 -8.58 -16.73 5.85
CA VAL A 147 -9.98 -16.51 6.16
C VAL A 147 -10.36 -15.05 5.92
N GLN A 148 -11.32 -14.81 5.04
CA GLN A 148 -11.94 -13.52 4.83
C GLN A 148 -12.71 -13.12 6.09
N HIS A 149 -12.04 -12.47 7.04
CA HIS A 149 -12.76 -11.67 8.02
C HIS A 149 -13.29 -10.43 7.30
N SER A 150 -14.58 -10.50 6.96
CA SER A 150 -15.45 -9.40 6.59
C SER A 150 -15.07 -8.15 7.40
N SER A 151 -14.32 -7.26 6.77
CA SER A 151 -14.01 -5.92 7.30
C SER A 151 -15.24 -5.04 7.14
N LYS A 152 -16.36 -5.47 7.75
CA LYS A 152 -17.40 -4.54 8.19
C LYS A 152 -16.78 -3.84 9.37
N SER A 153 -15.99 -2.81 9.09
CA SER A 153 -15.49 -1.89 10.07
C SER A 153 -16.68 -1.44 10.90
N LEU A 154 -16.77 -1.98 12.12
CA LEU A 154 -17.65 -1.52 13.18
C LEU A 154 -17.12 -0.15 13.60
N TRP A 155 -17.29 0.83 12.71
CA TRP A 155 -17.00 2.21 13.01
C TRP A 155 -18.03 2.62 14.05
N ARG A 156 -17.63 2.54 15.32
CA ARG A 156 -18.42 3.03 16.43
C ARG A 156 -17.92 4.43 16.73
N PRO A 157 -18.77 5.46 16.56
CA PRO A 157 -18.46 6.79 17.07
C PRO A 157 -18.23 6.69 18.58
N TRP A 158 -17.19 7.35 19.07
CA TRP A 158 -16.98 7.57 20.50
C TRP A 158 -17.98 8.60 21.05
#